data_AF-A0A5C7VD70-F1
#
_entry.id   AF-A0A5C7VD70-F1
#
_cell.length_a   1.000
_cell.length_b   1.000
_cell.length_c   1.000
_cell.angle_alpha   90.00
_cell.angle_beta   90.00
_cell.angle_gamma   90.00
#
_symmetry.space_group_name_H-M   'P 1'
#
loop_
_entity.id
_entity.type
_entity.pdbx_description
1 polymer ?
#
loop_
_entity_poly.entity_id
_entity_poly.type
_entity_poly.pdbx_seq_one_letter_code
_entity_poly.pdbx_strand_id
1 'polypeptide(L)'
;MPLVDMRDMLDHAYQNNYAIGGFGLVSLDFLHAILSAAEYCRSPVILNLSEPLFKHFGTQLILSSIEHAAHHAKVPVAIHFDHGQSYESIVQAIKLGCNSVMLDASKDTFPANATQTTRVTEMAHGCGVAVEGALGFVGGSEGENAISHLGEIIFTSAEEAEAYVTRTHVDFLAVSIGTSHGRQPSRAKLDFKRLKRIDETLKIPLVLHGGSGLVEEQYHKLILSGIAKINCYTELSDLAAHQIQANLNTQSYNGYIEAMTGVHDRLLERIKQYMQFWGSAGRAAEVLIQCRHWNSVEQIILFNPNQPQNIDLLSAQGSALLNKIPSVRNVFLGKAITEPTRYQLCWHIQLSHEDALPHYLAHPSYTAFINQCCYTLSSERINITFTPSHFAKNHELQHIDRL
;
A
#
# COMPACT_ATOMS: atom_id res chain seq x y z
N MET A 1 -7.24 1.69 12.89
CA MET A 1 -8.56 1.61 12.21
C MET A 1 -8.52 2.46 10.95
N PRO A 2 -9.36 2.22 9.92
CA PRO A 2 -9.85 0.97 9.33
C PRO A 2 -8.84 0.34 8.33
N LEU A 3 -7.58 0.81 8.32
CA LEU A 3 -6.51 0.08 7.63
C LEU A 3 -6.43 -1.34 8.18
N VAL A 4 -6.32 -2.31 7.29
CA VAL A 4 -6.16 -3.74 7.62
C VAL A 4 -4.94 -4.30 6.90
N ASP A 5 -4.38 -5.38 7.42
CA ASP A 5 -3.30 -6.11 6.77
C ASP A 5 -3.75 -6.60 5.39
N MET A 6 -2.96 -6.28 4.35
CA MET A 6 -3.33 -6.58 2.97
C MET A 6 -3.27 -8.09 2.67
N ARG A 7 -2.45 -8.87 3.39
CA ARG A 7 -2.40 -10.34 3.25
C ARG A 7 -3.71 -10.93 3.73
N ASP A 8 -4.08 -10.63 4.97
CA ASP A 8 -5.32 -11.08 5.56
C ASP A 8 -6.53 -10.68 4.69
N MET A 9 -6.52 -9.45 4.15
CA MET A 9 -7.58 -8.93 3.29
C MET A 9 -7.72 -9.74 1.98
N LEU A 10 -6.62 -10.05 1.30
CA LEU A 10 -6.64 -10.80 0.05
C LEU A 10 -6.85 -12.31 0.26
N ASP A 11 -6.33 -12.87 1.35
CA ASP A 11 -6.60 -14.25 1.74
C ASP A 11 -8.09 -14.46 2.02
N HIS A 12 -8.70 -13.52 2.74
CA HIS A 12 -10.14 -13.54 2.98
C HIS A 12 -10.92 -13.48 1.66
N ALA A 13 -10.51 -12.62 0.71
CA ALA A 13 -11.14 -12.54 -0.61
C ALA A 13 -11.02 -13.84 -1.41
N TYR A 14 -9.81 -14.39 -1.45
CA TYR A 14 -9.48 -15.65 -2.11
C TYR A 14 -10.31 -16.82 -1.55
N GLN A 15 -10.35 -16.97 -0.23
CA GLN A 15 -11.10 -18.05 0.45
C GLN A 15 -12.62 -17.95 0.25
N ASN A 16 -13.14 -16.74 0.06
CA ASN A 16 -14.57 -16.46 -0.07
C ASN A 16 -15.03 -16.21 -1.51
N ASN A 17 -14.18 -16.49 -2.50
CA ASN A 17 -14.48 -16.38 -3.94
C ASN A 17 -15.03 -15.01 -4.34
N TYR A 18 -14.34 -13.94 -3.93
CA TYR A 18 -14.58 -12.60 -4.45
C TYR A 18 -13.23 -11.90 -4.71
N ALA A 19 -13.25 -10.77 -5.42
CA ALA A 19 -12.06 -9.96 -5.64
C ALA A 19 -12.22 -8.54 -5.10
N ILE A 20 -11.11 -7.98 -4.60
CA ILE A 20 -11.04 -6.63 -4.10
C ILE A 20 -10.48 -5.72 -5.20
N GLY A 21 -11.12 -4.56 -5.36
CA GLY A 21 -10.68 -3.58 -6.32
C GLY A 21 -9.42 -2.84 -5.89
N GLY A 22 -8.36 -2.98 -6.69
CA GLY A 22 -7.20 -2.08 -6.70
C GLY A 22 -7.47 -0.92 -7.63
N PHE A 23 -8.10 0.14 -7.12
CA PHE A 23 -8.45 1.28 -7.96
C PHE A 23 -7.29 2.28 -8.03
N GLY A 24 -6.77 2.47 -9.24
CA GLY A 24 -5.73 3.45 -9.52
C GLY A 24 -6.25 4.87 -9.29
N LEU A 25 -5.50 5.68 -8.55
CA LEU A 25 -5.85 7.07 -8.28
C LEU A 25 -4.72 8.02 -8.70
N VAL A 26 -5.11 9.19 -9.21
CA VAL A 26 -4.18 10.24 -9.69
C VAL A 26 -4.47 11.62 -9.09
N SER A 27 -5.57 11.77 -8.35
CA SER A 27 -5.98 13.03 -7.72
C SER A 27 -6.84 12.78 -6.48
N LEU A 28 -7.15 13.86 -5.74
CA LEU A 28 -8.08 13.80 -4.61
C LEU A 28 -9.53 13.49 -5.04
N ASP A 29 -9.93 13.83 -6.27
CA ASP A 29 -11.25 13.43 -6.80
C ASP A 29 -11.37 11.91 -6.94
N PHE A 30 -10.32 11.25 -7.42
CA PHE A 30 -10.27 9.79 -7.49
C PHE A 30 -10.31 9.18 -6.10
N LEU A 31 -9.46 9.67 -5.18
CA LEU A 31 -9.44 9.19 -3.79
C LEU A 31 -10.82 9.31 -3.14
N HIS A 32 -11.47 10.47 -3.28
CA HIS A 32 -12.79 10.71 -2.72
C HIS A 32 -13.85 9.79 -3.36
N ALA A 33 -13.87 9.64 -4.70
CA ALA A 33 -14.84 8.79 -5.38
C ALA A 33 -14.67 7.31 -5.01
N ILE A 34 -13.43 6.81 -4.89
CA ILE A 34 -13.12 5.43 -4.51
C ILE A 34 -13.63 5.15 -3.09
N LEU A 35 -13.29 6.00 -2.12
CA LEU A 35 -13.71 5.82 -0.73
C LEU A 35 -15.22 5.98 -0.58
N SER A 36 -15.84 6.97 -1.22
CA SER A 36 -17.29 7.17 -1.20
C SER A 36 -18.05 5.97 -1.78
N ALA A 37 -17.57 5.39 -2.88
CA ALA A 37 -18.13 4.17 -3.44
C ALA A 37 -17.95 2.96 -2.50
N ALA A 38 -16.76 2.80 -1.92
CA ALA A 38 -16.46 1.71 -0.99
C ALA A 38 -17.34 1.77 0.27
N GLU A 39 -17.50 2.96 0.86
CA GLU A 39 -18.38 3.20 2.01
C GLU A 39 -19.85 2.94 1.66
N TYR A 40 -20.32 3.43 0.50
CA TYR A 40 -21.68 3.19 0.04
C TYR A 40 -21.97 1.69 -0.12
N CYS A 41 -21.06 0.98 -0.79
CA CYS A 41 -21.17 -0.46 -1.04
C CYS A 41 -20.83 -1.32 0.18
N ARG A 42 -20.34 -0.73 1.28
CA ARG A 42 -19.76 -1.47 2.42
C ARG A 42 -18.76 -2.52 1.94
N SER A 43 -17.84 -2.12 1.09
CA SER A 43 -16.85 -2.98 0.43
C SER A 43 -15.45 -2.72 1.00
N PRO A 44 -14.60 -3.75 1.19
CA PRO A 44 -13.16 -3.52 1.28
C PRO A 44 -12.63 -2.90 -0.01
N VAL A 45 -11.55 -2.14 0.08
CA VAL A 45 -10.94 -1.48 -1.09
C VAL A 45 -9.43 -1.33 -0.94
N ILE A 46 -8.71 -1.40 -2.06
CA ILE A 46 -7.28 -1.12 -2.14
C ILE A 46 -7.09 0.22 -2.87
N LEU A 47 -6.48 1.18 -2.18
CA LEU A 47 -6.06 2.45 -2.76
C LEU A 47 -4.72 2.22 -3.47
N ASN A 48 -4.77 2.19 -4.80
CA ASN A 48 -3.66 1.77 -5.64
C ASN A 48 -2.94 2.99 -6.22
N LEU A 49 -1.69 3.21 -5.85
CA LEU A 49 -0.87 4.31 -6.36
C LEU A 49 0.26 3.77 -7.23
N SER A 50 0.24 4.09 -8.52
CA SER A 50 1.25 3.65 -9.48
C SER A 50 2.32 4.69 -9.68
N GLU A 51 3.58 4.36 -9.37
CA GLU A 51 4.71 5.31 -9.47
C GLU A 51 4.83 6.00 -10.85
N PRO A 52 4.69 5.29 -12.00
CA PRO A 52 4.71 5.91 -13.32
C PRO A 52 3.75 7.09 -13.53
N LEU A 53 2.61 7.13 -12.82
CA LEU A 53 1.59 8.18 -12.96
C LEU A 53 1.96 9.48 -12.22
N PHE A 54 2.95 9.44 -11.32
CA PHE A 54 3.30 10.57 -10.45
C PHE A 54 4.66 11.18 -10.76
N LYS A 55 5.28 10.93 -11.92
CA LYS A 55 6.57 11.53 -12.32
C LYS A 55 6.62 13.07 -12.22
N HIS A 56 5.47 13.74 -12.32
CA HIS A 56 5.34 15.19 -12.32
C HIS A 56 4.87 15.78 -10.97
N PHE A 57 4.50 14.95 -9.99
CA PHE A 57 3.99 15.37 -8.69
C PHE A 57 4.78 14.69 -7.57
N GLY A 58 4.91 15.33 -6.41
CA GLY A 58 5.57 14.69 -5.28
C GLY A 58 4.73 13.52 -4.75
N THR A 59 5.19 12.28 -4.94
CA THR A 59 4.57 11.04 -4.41
C THR A 59 4.26 11.14 -2.91
N GLN A 60 5.08 11.88 -2.16
CA GLN A 60 4.87 12.15 -0.73
C GLN A 60 3.56 12.85 -0.40
N LEU A 61 3.16 13.86 -1.19
CA LEU A 61 1.96 14.65 -0.90
C LEU A 61 0.69 13.81 -1.04
N ILE A 62 0.61 13.05 -2.13
CA ILE A 62 -0.55 12.21 -2.43
C ILE A 62 -0.62 11.01 -1.48
N LEU A 63 0.51 10.33 -1.17
CA LEU A 63 0.52 9.23 -0.21
C LEU A 63 0.11 9.67 1.20
N SER A 64 0.55 10.86 1.64
CA SER A 64 0.12 11.41 2.94
C SER A 64 -1.40 11.64 2.98
N SER A 65 -1.98 12.08 1.85
CA SER A 65 -3.43 12.31 1.72
C SER A 65 -4.21 10.99 1.68
N ILE A 66 -3.68 9.99 0.97
CA ILE A 66 -4.22 8.62 0.91
C ILE A 66 -4.23 7.99 2.29
N GLU A 67 -3.10 8.03 3.00
CA GLU A 67 -2.99 7.47 4.34
C GLU A 67 -3.95 8.13 5.31
N HIS A 68 -4.01 9.47 5.31
CA HIS A 68 -4.96 10.20 6.15
C HIS A 68 -6.41 9.76 5.87
N ALA A 69 -6.80 9.70 4.60
CA ALA A 69 -8.14 9.31 4.20
C ALA A 69 -8.44 7.84 4.56
N ALA A 70 -7.47 6.95 4.36
CA ALA A 70 -7.59 5.54 4.69
C ALA A 70 -7.83 5.33 6.19
N HIS A 71 -7.12 6.06 7.07
CA HIS A 71 -7.34 6.02 8.51
C HIS A 71 -8.72 6.51 8.97
N HIS A 72 -9.41 7.32 8.16
CA HIS A 72 -10.72 7.90 8.50
C HIS A 72 -11.89 7.23 7.76
N ALA A 73 -11.62 6.24 6.90
CA ALA A 73 -12.67 5.53 6.20
C ALA A 73 -13.56 4.70 7.17
N LYS A 74 -14.74 4.30 6.70
CA LYS A 74 -15.68 3.45 7.47
C LYS A 74 -15.66 1.98 7.05
N VAL A 75 -14.81 1.63 6.09
CA VAL A 75 -14.67 0.29 5.50
C VAL A 75 -13.20 -0.13 5.52
N PRO A 76 -12.87 -1.44 5.44
CA PRO A 76 -11.49 -1.88 5.39
C PRO A 76 -10.75 -1.30 4.18
N VAL A 77 -9.58 -0.72 4.43
CA VAL A 77 -8.72 -0.14 3.40
C VAL A 77 -7.33 -0.76 3.47
N ALA A 78 -6.71 -0.96 2.32
CA ALA A 78 -5.26 -1.16 2.20
C ALA A 78 -4.68 -0.13 1.22
N ILE A 79 -3.38 0.16 1.36
CA ILE A 79 -2.66 1.12 0.52
C ILE A 79 -1.54 0.37 -0.18
N HIS A 80 -1.65 0.30 -1.51
CA HIS A 80 -0.72 -0.44 -2.35
C HIS A 80 0.08 0.51 -3.23
N PHE A 81 1.41 0.38 -3.16
CA PHE A 81 2.33 1.04 -4.09
C PHE A 81 2.60 0.14 -5.29
N ASP A 82 2.00 0.51 -6.42
CA ASP A 82 2.03 -0.25 -7.66
C ASP A 82 3.19 0.19 -8.56
N HIS A 83 3.70 -0.75 -9.34
CA HIS A 83 4.77 -0.55 -10.32
C HIS A 83 5.99 0.25 -9.82
N GLY A 84 6.46 -0.01 -8.60
CA GLY A 84 7.67 0.61 -8.08
C GLY A 84 8.89 0.29 -8.94
N GLN A 85 9.69 1.30 -9.25
CA GLN A 85 10.77 1.23 -10.23
C GLN A 85 12.15 1.00 -9.59
N SER A 86 12.26 1.12 -8.26
CA SER A 86 13.52 0.99 -7.54
C SER A 86 13.32 0.55 -6.09
N TYR A 87 14.33 -0.09 -5.50
CA TYR A 87 14.32 -0.44 -4.08
C TYR A 87 14.09 0.79 -3.18
N GLU A 88 14.69 1.92 -3.54
CA GLU A 88 14.57 3.19 -2.82
C GLU A 88 13.13 3.74 -2.86
N SER A 89 12.47 3.66 -4.01
CA SER A 89 11.05 4.05 -4.14
C SER A 89 10.13 3.21 -3.25
N ILE A 90 10.39 1.89 -3.18
CA ILE A 90 9.63 0.97 -2.32
C ILE A 90 9.83 1.33 -0.84
N VAL A 91 11.07 1.51 -0.40
CA VAL A 91 11.37 1.93 0.99
C VAL A 91 10.67 3.25 1.31
N GLN A 92 10.68 4.20 0.38
CA GLN A 92 10.01 5.48 0.58
C GLN A 92 8.49 5.32 0.67
N ALA A 93 7.87 4.47 -0.16
CA ALA A 93 6.44 4.18 -0.10
C ALA A 93 6.02 3.56 1.23
N ILE A 94 6.80 2.60 1.76
CA ILE A 94 6.57 2.00 3.09
C ILE A 94 6.59 3.06 4.19
N LYS A 95 7.58 3.96 4.16
CA LYS A 95 7.67 5.05 5.14
C LYS A 95 6.48 6.01 5.09
N LEU A 96 5.92 6.19 3.90
CA LEU A 96 4.76 7.02 3.64
C LEU A 96 3.42 6.30 3.89
N GLY A 97 3.43 5.12 4.52
CA GLY A 97 2.23 4.46 5.02
C GLY A 97 1.66 3.38 4.11
N CYS A 98 2.33 3.03 3.00
CA CYS A 98 1.93 1.86 2.21
C CYS A 98 2.11 0.59 3.04
N ASN A 99 1.05 -0.22 3.12
CA ASN A 99 1.07 -1.53 3.77
C ASN A 99 1.12 -2.70 2.78
N SER A 100 1.21 -2.39 1.48
CA SER A 100 1.64 -3.29 0.44
C SER A 100 2.42 -2.58 -0.67
N VAL A 101 3.32 -3.30 -1.34
CA VAL A 101 4.17 -2.78 -2.41
C VAL A 101 4.35 -3.80 -3.53
N MET A 102 4.61 -3.31 -4.75
CA MET A 102 5.00 -4.11 -5.91
C MET A 102 6.26 -3.50 -6.54
N LEU A 103 7.30 -4.31 -6.73
CA LEU A 103 8.42 -3.95 -7.60
C LEU A 103 8.11 -4.42 -9.03
N ASP A 104 8.12 -3.51 -10.00
CA ASP A 104 7.99 -3.89 -11.40
C ASP A 104 9.36 -4.23 -12.00
N ALA A 105 9.75 -5.50 -11.83
CA ALA A 105 10.89 -6.11 -12.51
C ALA A 105 10.43 -7.02 -13.67
N SER A 106 9.22 -6.82 -14.19
CA SER A 106 8.59 -7.78 -15.13
C SER A 106 9.26 -7.81 -16.51
N LYS A 107 10.04 -6.76 -16.84
CA LYS A 107 10.84 -6.66 -18.07
C LYS A 107 12.20 -7.33 -17.98
N ASP A 108 12.62 -7.72 -16.77
CA ASP A 108 13.89 -8.38 -16.55
C ASP A 108 13.80 -9.88 -16.83
N THR A 109 14.95 -10.52 -17.03
CA THR A 109 15.01 -11.99 -17.07
C THR A 109 14.50 -12.58 -15.76
N PHE A 110 13.89 -13.77 -15.82
CA PHE A 110 13.36 -14.46 -14.63
C PHE A 110 14.33 -14.48 -13.43
N PRO A 111 15.63 -14.84 -13.57
CA PRO A 111 16.56 -14.82 -12.44
C PRO A 111 16.78 -13.42 -11.85
N ALA A 112 16.84 -12.39 -12.70
CA ALA A 112 17.03 -11.01 -12.25
C ALA A 112 15.79 -10.45 -11.56
N ASN A 113 14.59 -10.73 -12.09
CA ASN A 113 13.32 -10.38 -11.46
C ASN A 113 13.20 -11.07 -10.09
N ALA A 114 13.42 -12.39 -10.03
CA ALA A 114 13.35 -13.13 -8.77
C ALA A 114 14.36 -12.58 -7.74
N THR A 115 15.61 -12.33 -8.13
CA THR A 115 16.64 -11.79 -7.21
C THR A 115 16.25 -10.43 -6.62
N GLN A 116 15.78 -9.51 -7.47
CA GLN A 116 15.37 -8.17 -7.02
C GLN A 116 14.13 -8.23 -6.14
N THR A 117 13.16 -9.06 -6.52
CA THR A 117 11.92 -9.23 -5.75
C THR A 117 12.16 -9.91 -4.41
N THR A 118 13.05 -10.91 -4.32
CA THR A 118 13.47 -11.50 -3.03
C THR A 118 14.03 -10.42 -2.10
N ARG A 119 14.94 -9.57 -2.60
CA ARG A 119 15.51 -8.46 -1.80
C ARG A 119 14.44 -7.48 -1.31
N VAL A 120 13.47 -7.15 -2.15
CA VAL A 120 12.33 -6.30 -1.75
C VAL A 120 11.45 -7.01 -0.73
N THR A 121 11.17 -8.29 -0.92
CA THR A 121 10.32 -9.09 -0.04
C THR A 121 10.92 -9.23 1.35
N GLU A 122 12.19 -9.59 1.46
CA GLU A 122 12.91 -9.64 2.74
C GLU A 122 12.83 -8.31 3.51
N MET A 123 13.05 -7.18 2.81
CA MET A 123 12.96 -5.85 3.41
C MET A 123 11.54 -5.49 3.83
N ALA A 124 10.56 -5.70 2.94
CA ALA A 124 9.17 -5.34 3.18
C ALA A 124 8.56 -6.19 4.30
N HIS A 125 8.81 -7.50 4.31
CA HIS A 125 8.42 -8.40 5.41
C HIS A 125 9.06 -7.99 6.73
N GLY A 126 10.31 -7.51 6.71
CA GLY A 126 10.97 -6.90 7.87
C GLY A 126 10.31 -5.58 8.35
N CYS A 127 9.45 -4.98 7.53
CA CYS A 127 8.62 -3.83 7.89
C CYS A 127 7.17 -4.25 8.22
N GLY A 128 6.85 -5.54 8.17
CA GLY A 128 5.49 -6.07 8.24
C GLY A 128 4.67 -5.85 6.98
N VAL A 129 5.24 -5.36 5.87
CA VAL A 129 4.51 -4.97 4.65
C VAL A 129 4.41 -6.14 3.67
N ALA A 130 3.25 -6.28 3.01
CA ALA A 130 3.00 -7.32 2.01
C ALA A 130 3.60 -6.98 0.64
N VAL A 131 4.05 -7.98 -0.12
CA VAL A 131 4.62 -7.82 -1.45
C VAL A 131 3.81 -8.54 -2.52
N GLU A 132 3.42 -7.77 -3.54
CA GLU A 132 2.94 -8.30 -4.81
C GLU A 132 4.14 -8.62 -5.72
N GLY A 133 4.22 -9.87 -6.18
CA GLY A 133 5.10 -10.24 -7.27
C GLY A 133 4.43 -10.03 -8.62
N ALA A 134 5.23 -9.83 -9.67
CA ALA A 134 4.72 -9.79 -11.04
C ALA A 134 5.55 -10.68 -11.96
N LEU A 135 4.86 -11.62 -12.62
CA LEU A 135 5.49 -12.58 -13.51
C LEU A 135 4.75 -12.66 -14.85
N GLY A 136 5.53 -12.69 -15.93
CA GLY A 136 5.04 -12.44 -17.28
C GLY A 136 5.05 -10.95 -17.61
N PHE A 137 4.51 -10.60 -18.76
CA PHE A 137 4.40 -9.22 -19.21
C PHE A 137 2.97 -8.96 -19.65
N VAL A 138 2.35 -7.97 -19.01
CA VAL A 138 1.06 -7.43 -19.41
C VAL A 138 1.35 -6.32 -20.41
N GLY A 139 0.89 -6.48 -21.65
CA GLY A 139 1.14 -5.52 -22.72
C GLY A 139 0.54 -4.14 -22.42
N GLY A 140 1.13 -3.07 -22.97
CA GLY A 140 0.71 -1.68 -22.73
C GLY A 140 1.62 -0.94 -21.75
N SER A 141 1.30 0.33 -21.49
CA SER A 141 1.93 1.13 -20.43
C SER A 141 0.87 1.61 -19.46
N GLU A 142 1.17 1.58 -18.16
CA GLU A 142 0.44 2.34 -17.15
C GLU A 142 0.23 3.80 -17.63
N GLY A 143 -1.01 4.30 -17.61
CA GLY A 143 -1.30 5.68 -18.00
C GLY A 143 -1.97 5.90 -19.37
N GLU A 144 -2.16 7.17 -19.70
CA GLU A 144 -2.92 7.68 -20.86
C GLU A 144 -2.35 7.27 -22.23
N ASN A 145 -1.09 6.81 -22.26
CA ASN A 145 -0.36 6.41 -23.47
C ASN A 145 -0.27 4.90 -23.71
N ALA A 146 -1.11 4.09 -23.06
CA ALA A 146 -1.09 2.62 -23.20
C ALA A 146 -1.14 2.10 -24.66
N ILE A 147 -1.67 2.91 -25.59
CA ILE A 147 -1.78 2.60 -27.03
C ILE A 147 -0.42 2.63 -27.75
N SER A 148 0.59 3.37 -27.25
CA SER A 148 1.87 3.54 -27.96
C SER A 148 2.93 2.48 -27.64
N HIS A 149 2.68 1.58 -26.68
CA HIS A 149 3.64 0.56 -26.23
C HIS A 149 2.98 -0.81 -26.02
N LEU A 150 2.43 -1.39 -27.10
CA LEU A 150 2.02 -2.80 -27.12
C LEU A 150 3.27 -3.70 -27.20
N GLY A 151 4.01 -3.81 -26.09
CA GLY A 151 5.03 -4.86 -25.98
C GLY A 151 4.41 -6.24 -26.14
N GLU A 152 5.23 -7.25 -26.48
CA GLU A 152 4.76 -8.63 -26.65
C GLU A 152 4.28 -9.18 -25.30
N ILE A 153 3.01 -9.59 -25.22
CA ILE A 153 2.42 -10.20 -24.02
C ILE A 153 3.14 -11.51 -23.72
N ILE A 154 3.76 -11.61 -22.55
CA ILE A 154 4.40 -12.84 -22.08
C ILE A 154 3.48 -13.47 -21.04
N PHE A 155 2.89 -14.62 -21.39
CA PHE A 155 1.99 -15.34 -20.50
C PHE A 155 2.74 -16.05 -19.38
N THR A 156 2.18 -16.05 -18.17
CA THR A 156 2.74 -16.73 -17.00
C THR A 156 2.50 -18.24 -17.09
N SER A 157 3.54 -19.08 -16.98
CA SER A 157 3.34 -20.53 -16.79
C SER A 157 3.20 -20.89 -15.31
N ALA A 158 2.56 -22.03 -15.01
CA ALA A 158 2.40 -22.48 -13.62
C ALA A 158 3.74 -22.87 -12.98
N GLU A 159 4.64 -23.44 -13.78
CA GLU A 159 5.98 -23.88 -13.36
C GLU A 159 6.88 -22.68 -13.04
N GLU A 160 6.87 -21.63 -13.87
CA GLU A 160 7.59 -20.40 -13.55
C GLU A 160 7.00 -19.70 -12.34
N ALA A 161 5.66 -19.69 -12.20
CA ALA A 161 4.98 -19.09 -11.07
C ALA A 161 5.36 -19.79 -9.75
N GLU A 162 5.37 -21.12 -9.73
CA GLU A 162 5.79 -21.91 -8.57
C GLU A 162 7.24 -21.63 -8.20
N ALA A 163 8.14 -21.66 -9.19
CA ALA A 163 9.54 -21.36 -8.98
C ALA A 163 9.76 -19.92 -8.51
N TYR A 164 8.95 -18.97 -8.98
CA TYR A 164 9.03 -17.56 -8.58
C TYR A 164 8.61 -17.38 -7.14
N VAL A 165 7.38 -17.77 -6.78
CA VAL A 165 6.82 -17.65 -5.42
C VAL A 165 7.71 -18.35 -4.40
N THR A 166 8.23 -19.54 -4.73
CA THR A 166 9.14 -20.28 -3.84
C THR A 166 10.44 -19.52 -3.55
N ARG A 167 10.96 -18.76 -4.51
CA ARG A 167 12.23 -18.02 -4.36
C ARG A 167 12.04 -16.64 -3.75
N THR A 168 10.94 -15.98 -4.10
CA THR A 168 10.70 -14.58 -3.72
C THR A 168 9.92 -14.47 -2.43
N HIS A 169 9.12 -15.48 -2.06
CA HIS A 169 8.21 -15.45 -0.93
C HIS A 169 7.19 -14.30 -0.98
N VAL A 170 6.83 -13.86 -2.19
CA VAL A 170 5.75 -12.87 -2.38
C VAL A 170 4.42 -13.39 -1.83
N ASP A 171 3.61 -12.48 -1.33
CA ASP A 171 2.35 -12.79 -0.66
C ASP A 171 1.21 -13.06 -1.66
N PHE A 172 1.27 -12.42 -2.82
CA PHE A 172 0.33 -12.58 -3.92
C PHE A 172 1.02 -12.30 -5.26
N LEU A 173 0.46 -12.83 -6.34
CA LEU A 173 1.12 -12.84 -7.65
C LEU A 173 0.22 -12.25 -8.74
N ALA A 174 0.69 -11.18 -9.37
CA ALA A 174 0.18 -10.70 -10.64
C ALA A 174 0.56 -11.63 -11.79
N VAL A 175 -0.44 -12.09 -12.53
CA VAL A 175 -0.30 -13.06 -13.62
C VAL A 175 -0.75 -12.49 -14.95
N SER A 176 0.00 -12.81 -16.01
CA SER A 176 -0.34 -12.46 -17.39
C SER A 176 -1.09 -13.62 -18.06
N ILE A 177 -2.38 -13.40 -18.30
CA ILE A 177 -3.32 -14.36 -18.91
C ILE A 177 -4.04 -13.80 -20.14
N GLY A 178 -3.54 -12.70 -20.70
CA GLY A 178 -4.07 -12.07 -21.91
C GLY A 178 -4.78 -10.74 -21.72
N THR A 179 -4.72 -10.14 -20.53
CA THR A 179 -5.08 -8.72 -20.32
C THR A 179 -3.94 -7.81 -20.76
N SER A 180 -4.25 -6.51 -20.93
CA SER A 180 -3.29 -5.45 -21.22
C SER A 180 -3.59 -4.22 -20.36
N HIS A 181 -2.58 -3.43 -20.01
CA HIS A 181 -2.80 -2.07 -19.50
C HIS A 181 -3.40 -1.22 -20.63
N GLY A 182 -4.35 -0.35 -20.29
CA GLY A 182 -5.02 0.51 -21.26
C GLY A 182 -6.36 0.01 -21.79
N ARG A 183 -6.76 0.58 -22.94
CA ARG A 183 -8.03 0.29 -23.59
C ARG A 183 -7.93 -1.06 -24.29
N GLN A 184 -8.57 -2.07 -23.72
CA GLN A 184 -8.70 -3.39 -24.34
C GLN A 184 -10.08 -3.57 -24.99
N PRO A 185 -10.18 -4.36 -26.08
CA PRO A 185 -11.47 -4.72 -26.66
C PRO A 185 -12.36 -5.41 -25.62
N SER A 186 -13.67 -5.10 -25.65
CA SER A 186 -14.65 -5.91 -24.91
C SER A 186 -14.50 -7.39 -25.32
N ARG A 187 -14.42 -8.30 -24.33
CA ARG A 187 -14.16 -9.74 -24.52
C ARG A 187 -12.75 -10.08 -25.01
N ALA A 188 -11.72 -9.49 -24.41
CA ALA A 188 -10.34 -9.98 -24.54
C ALA A 188 -10.29 -11.52 -24.32
N LYS A 189 -9.50 -12.22 -25.14
CA LYS A 189 -9.36 -13.69 -25.03
C LYS A 189 -8.42 -14.01 -23.86
N LEU A 190 -9.02 -14.37 -22.72
CA LEU A 190 -8.29 -14.75 -21.51
C LEU A 190 -8.03 -16.25 -21.46
N ASP A 191 -6.83 -16.64 -21.04
CA ASP A 191 -6.43 -18.05 -20.87
C ASP A 191 -6.84 -18.57 -19.47
N PHE A 192 -8.13 -18.89 -19.32
CA PHE A 192 -8.67 -19.43 -18.06
C PHE A 192 -8.09 -20.79 -17.68
N LYS A 193 -7.65 -21.59 -18.67
CA LYS A 193 -7.06 -22.90 -18.40
C LYS A 193 -5.70 -22.74 -17.71
N ARG A 194 -4.90 -21.79 -18.19
CA ARG A 194 -3.63 -21.38 -17.57
C ARG A 194 -3.86 -20.82 -16.18
N LEU A 195 -4.80 -19.88 -16.02
CA LEU A 195 -5.12 -19.28 -14.73
C LEU A 195 -5.47 -20.36 -13.69
N LYS A 196 -6.37 -21.28 -14.05
CA LYS A 196 -6.76 -22.39 -13.17
C LYS A 196 -5.57 -23.28 -12.80
N ARG A 197 -4.68 -23.59 -13.73
CA ARG A 197 -3.45 -24.37 -13.44
C ARG A 197 -2.55 -23.62 -12.46
N ILE A 198 -2.37 -22.31 -12.61
CA ILE A 198 -1.58 -21.48 -11.70
C ILE A 198 -2.19 -21.51 -10.29
N ASP A 199 -3.51 -21.30 -10.17
CA ASP A 199 -4.21 -21.38 -8.88
C ASP A 199 -4.08 -22.77 -8.22
N GLU A 200 -4.24 -23.84 -9.01
CA GLU A 200 -4.09 -25.22 -8.54
C GLU A 200 -2.69 -25.52 -8.01
N THR A 201 -1.67 -24.94 -8.62
CA THR A 201 -0.27 -25.09 -8.21
C THR A 201 0.09 -24.24 -7.00
N LEU A 202 -0.29 -22.96 -6.97
CA LEU A 202 0.20 -22.01 -5.96
C LEU A 202 -0.63 -21.96 -4.69
N LYS A 203 -1.95 -21.98 -4.81
CA LYS A 203 -2.89 -21.79 -3.68
C LYS A 203 -2.65 -20.52 -2.86
N ILE A 204 -2.29 -19.43 -3.54
CA ILE A 204 -2.21 -18.07 -2.97
C ILE A 204 -3.12 -17.12 -3.77
N PRO A 205 -3.50 -15.95 -3.21
CA PRO A 205 -4.26 -14.95 -3.94
C PRO A 205 -3.55 -14.49 -5.23
N LEU A 206 -4.26 -14.52 -6.36
CA LEU A 206 -3.76 -14.04 -7.64
C LEU A 206 -4.28 -12.63 -7.96
N VAL A 207 -3.48 -11.85 -8.68
CA VAL A 207 -3.80 -10.47 -9.06
C VAL A 207 -3.97 -10.34 -10.57
N LEU A 208 -5.04 -9.65 -10.98
CA LEU A 208 -5.29 -9.31 -12.37
C LEU A 208 -4.95 -7.84 -12.62
N HIS A 209 -3.91 -7.61 -13.41
CA HIS A 209 -3.61 -6.32 -14.00
C HIS A 209 -4.42 -6.10 -15.28
N GLY A 210 -4.72 -4.84 -15.60
CA GLY A 210 -5.51 -4.50 -16.79
C GLY A 210 -6.97 -4.97 -16.72
N GLY A 211 -7.64 -4.79 -15.58
CA GLY A 211 -9.03 -5.25 -15.39
C GLY A 211 -10.10 -4.45 -16.12
N SER A 212 -9.77 -3.31 -16.77
CA SER A 212 -10.76 -2.40 -17.36
C SER A 212 -11.46 -2.99 -18.60
N GLY A 213 -12.78 -2.89 -18.73
CA GLY A 213 -13.49 -3.23 -19.96
C GLY A 213 -13.80 -4.72 -20.20
N LEU A 214 -13.57 -5.61 -19.22
CA LEU A 214 -14.09 -6.98 -19.27
C LEU A 214 -15.58 -7.02 -18.93
N VAL A 215 -16.25 -8.09 -19.35
CA VAL A 215 -17.68 -8.33 -19.04
C VAL A 215 -17.84 -9.12 -17.73
N GLU A 216 -18.99 -8.99 -17.07
CA GLU A 216 -19.33 -9.62 -15.78
C GLU A 216 -18.99 -11.12 -15.74
N GLU A 217 -19.36 -11.85 -16.78
CA GLU A 217 -19.10 -13.29 -16.91
C GLU A 217 -17.59 -13.64 -16.90
N GLN A 218 -16.73 -12.74 -17.38
CA GLN A 218 -15.28 -12.92 -17.32
C GLN A 218 -14.77 -12.68 -15.90
N TYR A 219 -15.23 -11.63 -15.21
CA TYR A 219 -14.85 -11.39 -13.81
C TYR A 219 -15.22 -12.57 -12.91
N HIS A 220 -16.43 -13.11 -13.06
CA HIS A 220 -16.84 -14.26 -12.26
C HIS A 220 -15.93 -15.48 -12.49
N LYS A 221 -15.55 -15.76 -13.75
CA LYS A 221 -14.60 -16.84 -14.07
C LYS A 221 -13.20 -16.59 -13.54
N LEU A 222 -12.73 -15.35 -13.58
CA LEU A 222 -11.43 -14.94 -13.04
C LEU A 222 -11.37 -15.21 -11.53
N ILE A 223 -12.40 -14.77 -10.82
CA ILE A 223 -12.52 -14.91 -9.36
C ILE A 223 -12.58 -16.38 -8.95
N LEU A 224 -13.43 -17.18 -9.61
CA LEU A 224 -13.50 -18.62 -9.36
C LEU A 224 -12.22 -19.39 -9.75
N SER A 225 -11.28 -18.73 -10.42
CA SER A 225 -9.98 -19.28 -10.80
C SER A 225 -8.83 -18.65 -10.00
N GLY A 226 -9.12 -18.07 -8.83
CA GLY A 226 -8.12 -17.63 -7.85
C GLY A 226 -7.75 -16.14 -7.89
N ILE A 227 -8.34 -15.33 -8.78
CA ILE A 227 -8.15 -13.88 -8.76
C ILE A 227 -8.85 -13.27 -7.55
N ALA A 228 -8.08 -12.65 -6.66
CA ALA A 228 -8.55 -11.99 -5.44
C ALA A 228 -8.33 -10.47 -5.45
N LYS A 229 -7.51 -9.94 -6.36
CA LYS A 229 -7.31 -8.51 -6.60
C LYS A 229 -7.47 -8.20 -8.09
N ILE A 230 -8.24 -7.17 -8.42
CA ILE A 230 -8.40 -6.69 -9.79
C ILE A 230 -8.02 -5.20 -9.85
N ASN A 231 -7.00 -4.89 -10.65
CA ASN A 231 -6.55 -3.51 -10.85
C ASN A 231 -7.39 -2.82 -11.94
N CYS A 232 -7.91 -1.63 -11.64
CA CYS A 232 -8.65 -0.80 -12.59
C CYS A 232 -8.24 0.67 -12.50
N TYR A 233 -7.87 1.24 -13.64
CA TYR A 233 -7.48 2.66 -13.75
C TYR A 233 -7.96 3.25 -15.07
N THR A 234 -7.61 2.64 -16.21
CA THR A 234 -7.82 3.25 -17.54
C THR A 234 -9.27 3.67 -17.78
N GLU A 235 -10.26 2.84 -17.46
CA GLU A 235 -11.65 3.22 -17.68
C GLU A 235 -12.09 4.37 -16.76
N LEU A 236 -11.61 4.41 -15.51
CA LEU A 236 -11.89 5.51 -14.60
C LEU A 236 -11.29 6.82 -15.11
N SER A 237 -10.04 6.77 -15.61
CA SER A 237 -9.38 7.89 -16.26
C SER A 237 -10.17 8.39 -17.49
N ASP A 238 -10.58 7.46 -18.36
CA ASP A 238 -11.40 7.79 -19.54
C ASP A 238 -12.74 8.42 -19.14
N LEU A 239 -13.42 7.91 -18.11
CA LEU A 239 -14.68 8.49 -17.63
C LEU A 239 -14.51 9.92 -17.11
N ALA A 240 -13.45 10.17 -16.33
CA ALA A 240 -13.13 11.49 -15.83
C ALA A 240 -12.84 12.45 -17.00
N ALA A 241 -11.99 12.04 -17.94
CA ALA A 241 -11.63 12.84 -19.11
C ALA A 241 -12.86 13.19 -19.98
N HIS A 242 -13.73 12.22 -20.26
CA HIS A 242 -14.96 12.47 -21.02
C HIS A 242 -15.91 13.42 -20.30
N GLN A 243 -16.03 13.31 -18.97
CA GLN A 243 -16.88 14.23 -18.20
C GLN A 243 -16.33 15.66 -18.24
N ILE A 244 -15.01 15.83 -18.11
CA ILE A 244 -14.36 17.15 -18.22
C ILE A 244 -14.57 17.72 -19.63
N GLN A 245 -14.36 16.93 -20.69
CA GLN A 245 -14.61 17.37 -22.07
C GLN A 245 -16.07 17.78 -22.29
N ALA A 246 -17.02 17.01 -21.75
CA ALA A 246 -18.44 17.34 -21.83
C ALA A 246 -18.75 18.69 -21.17
N ASN A 247 -18.20 18.94 -19.98
CA ASN A 247 -18.37 20.22 -19.29
C ASN A 247 -17.81 21.37 -20.13
N LEU A 248 -16.59 21.21 -20.68
CA LEU A 248 -15.92 22.23 -21.50
C LEU A 248 -16.69 22.60 -22.77
N ASN A 249 -17.43 21.65 -23.36
CA ASN A 249 -18.21 21.86 -24.58
C ASN A 249 -19.56 22.59 -24.34
N THR A 250 -20.00 22.74 -23.08
CA THR A 250 -21.35 23.24 -22.76
C THR A 250 -21.42 24.72 -22.37
N GLN A 251 -20.32 25.36 -21.95
CA GLN A 251 -20.33 26.76 -21.51
C GLN A 251 -19.18 27.58 -22.12
N SER A 252 -19.42 28.86 -22.42
CA SER A 252 -18.42 29.77 -23.01
C SER A 252 -17.34 30.24 -22.03
N TYR A 253 -17.55 30.07 -20.72
CA TYR A 253 -16.55 30.33 -19.67
C TYR A 253 -16.56 29.14 -18.71
N ASN A 254 -15.47 28.37 -18.68
CA ASN A 254 -15.31 27.26 -17.74
C ASN A 254 -14.11 27.56 -16.83
N GLY A 255 -14.36 27.79 -15.55
CA GLY A 255 -13.33 27.72 -14.53
C GLY A 255 -12.97 26.27 -14.22
N TYR A 256 -11.92 26.08 -13.42
CA TYR A 256 -11.47 24.75 -13.01
C TYR A 256 -12.58 23.96 -12.28
N ILE A 257 -13.33 24.62 -11.39
CA ILE A 257 -14.38 23.97 -10.59
C ILE A 257 -15.54 23.50 -11.48
N GLU A 258 -15.96 24.32 -12.44
CA GLU A 258 -17.00 23.97 -13.41
C GLU A 258 -16.55 22.80 -14.31
N ALA A 259 -15.29 22.82 -14.76
CA ALA A 259 -14.72 21.74 -15.56
C ALA A 259 -14.71 20.39 -14.83
N MET A 260 -14.55 20.38 -13.50
CA MET A 260 -14.52 19.17 -12.68
C MET A 260 -15.91 18.69 -12.23
N THR A 261 -16.98 19.45 -12.50
CA THR A 261 -18.33 19.12 -12.03
C THR A 261 -18.79 17.74 -12.54
N GLY A 262 -19.29 16.90 -11.63
CA GLY A 262 -19.79 15.56 -11.94
C GLY A 262 -18.71 14.49 -12.18
N VAL A 263 -17.42 14.82 -12.18
CA VAL A 263 -16.33 13.83 -12.31
C VAL A 263 -16.40 12.81 -11.18
N HIS A 264 -16.54 13.28 -9.94
CA HIS A 264 -16.68 12.43 -8.76
C HIS A 264 -17.83 11.42 -8.92
N ASP A 265 -19.03 11.88 -9.29
CA ASP A 265 -20.22 11.03 -9.35
C ASP A 265 -20.11 9.96 -10.45
N ARG A 266 -19.51 10.32 -11.60
CA ARG A 266 -19.22 9.38 -12.68
C ARG A 266 -18.29 8.26 -12.23
N LEU A 267 -17.21 8.61 -11.54
CA LEU A 267 -16.26 7.66 -11.00
C LEU A 267 -16.94 6.76 -9.95
N LEU A 268 -17.65 7.37 -9.00
CA LEU A 268 -18.35 6.68 -7.91
C LEU A 268 -19.33 5.63 -8.45
N GLU A 269 -20.18 5.98 -9.41
CA GLU A 269 -21.15 5.03 -9.96
C GLU A 269 -20.48 3.85 -10.67
N ARG A 270 -19.37 4.11 -11.37
CA ARG A 270 -18.63 3.03 -12.03
C ARG A 270 -17.94 2.10 -11.03
N ILE A 271 -17.34 2.66 -9.98
CA ILE A 271 -16.66 1.90 -8.94
C ILE A 271 -17.65 1.02 -8.17
N LYS A 272 -18.86 1.52 -7.87
CA LYS A 272 -19.95 0.72 -7.27
C LYS A 272 -20.30 -0.49 -8.12
N GLN A 273 -20.43 -0.33 -9.44
CA GLN A 273 -20.69 -1.44 -10.36
C GLN A 273 -19.56 -2.48 -10.30
N TYR A 274 -18.31 -2.03 -10.26
CA TYR A 274 -17.18 -2.94 -10.13
C TYR A 274 -17.20 -3.74 -8.83
N MET A 275 -17.46 -3.08 -7.69
CA MET A 275 -17.59 -3.77 -6.40
C MET A 275 -18.73 -4.81 -6.39
N GLN A 276 -19.80 -4.58 -7.15
CA GLN A 276 -20.86 -5.57 -7.35
C GLN A 276 -20.39 -6.74 -8.21
N PHE A 277 -19.81 -6.47 -9.39
CA PHE A 277 -19.31 -7.51 -10.30
C PHE A 277 -18.21 -8.36 -9.68
N TRP A 278 -17.40 -7.77 -8.79
CA TRP A 278 -16.29 -8.46 -8.14
C TRP A 278 -16.67 -9.11 -6.82
N GLY A 279 -17.93 -8.98 -6.37
CA GLY A 279 -18.46 -9.64 -5.18
C GLY A 279 -17.96 -9.07 -3.85
N SER A 280 -17.28 -7.92 -3.86
CA SER A 280 -16.74 -7.27 -2.66
C SER A 280 -17.77 -6.39 -1.93
N ALA A 281 -18.83 -5.97 -2.62
CA ALA A 281 -19.93 -5.22 -2.00
C ALA A 281 -20.55 -6.01 -0.83
N GLY A 282 -20.72 -5.35 0.32
CA GLY A 282 -21.26 -5.93 1.55
C GLY A 282 -20.24 -6.70 2.42
N ARG A 283 -19.00 -6.89 1.96
CA ARG A 283 -17.98 -7.68 2.69
C ARG A 283 -17.20 -6.90 3.75
N ALA A 284 -17.44 -5.60 3.95
CA ALA A 284 -16.64 -4.78 4.87
C ALA A 284 -16.67 -5.29 6.32
N ALA A 285 -17.84 -5.70 6.83
CA ALA A 285 -17.97 -6.10 8.23
C ALA A 285 -17.19 -7.38 8.56
N GLU A 286 -17.26 -8.39 7.67
CA GLU A 286 -16.52 -9.64 7.85
C GLU A 286 -15.01 -9.44 7.76
N VAL A 287 -14.55 -8.60 6.83
CA VAL A 287 -13.12 -8.25 6.71
C VAL A 287 -12.63 -7.52 7.96
N LEU A 288 -13.40 -6.56 8.50
CA LEU A 288 -13.02 -5.87 9.74
C LEU A 288 -12.95 -6.79 10.97
N ILE A 289 -13.72 -7.89 10.98
CA ILE A 289 -13.72 -8.86 12.08
C ILE A 289 -12.57 -9.86 11.95
N GLN A 290 -12.28 -10.31 10.72
CA GLN A 290 -11.38 -11.43 10.48
C GLN A 290 -9.95 -11.00 10.16
N CYS A 291 -9.73 -9.81 9.61
CA CYS A 291 -8.40 -9.34 9.23
C CYS A 291 -7.77 -8.52 10.36
N ARG A 292 -6.45 -8.69 10.56
CA ARG A 292 -5.70 -7.86 11.50
C ARG A 292 -5.77 -6.40 11.08
N HIS A 293 -5.94 -5.53 12.07
CA HIS A 293 -5.85 -4.10 11.85
C HIS A 293 -4.40 -3.68 11.64
N TRP A 294 -4.17 -2.81 10.67
CA TRP A 294 -2.87 -2.21 10.46
C TRP A 294 -2.73 -0.97 11.34
N ASN A 295 -1.79 -1.01 12.27
CA ASN A 295 -1.46 0.13 13.12
C ASN A 295 0.06 0.32 13.15
N SER A 296 0.50 1.58 13.14
CA SER A 296 1.89 1.91 13.47
C SER A 296 2.19 1.57 14.92
N VAL A 297 3.47 1.44 15.25
CA VAL A 297 3.94 1.19 16.61
C VAL A 297 4.91 2.29 17.02
N GLU A 298 4.80 2.72 18.27
CA GLU A 298 5.62 3.79 18.82
C GLU A 298 6.68 3.23 19.76
N GLN A 299 7.94 3.53 19.48
CA GLN A 299 9.06 3.26 20.35
C GLN A 299 9.42 4.53 21.12
N ILE A 300 9.37 4.44 22.45
CA ILE A 300 9.70 5.54 23.36
C ILE A 300 10.99 5.20 24.11
N ILE A 301 11.95 6.13 24.06
CA ILE A 301 13.20 6.02 24.80
C ILE A 301 13.39 7.25 25.67
N LEU A 302 13.24 7.08 26.99
CA LEU A 302 13.46 8.12 27.99
C LEU A 302 14.86 8.00 28.60
N PHE A 303 15.61 9.10 28.60
CA PHE A 303 16.99 9.11 29.09
C PHE A 303 17.43 10.50 29.57
N ASN A 304 18.57 10.54 30.27
CA ASN A 304 19.23 11.76 30.70
C ASN A 304 20.58 11.88 29.96
N PRO A 305 20.87 12.98 29.26
CA PRO A 305 22.15 13.12 28.56
C PRO A 305 23.30 13.31 29.57
N ASN A 306 24.46 12.67 29.32
CA ASN A 306 25.67 12.89 30.13
C ASN A 306 26.23 14.31 29.98
N GLN A 307 26.03 14.93 28.80
CA GLN A 307 26.37 16.33 28.52
C GLN A 307 25.20 16.98 27.78
N PRO A 308 24.49 17.95 28.38
CA PRO A 308 23.31 18.59 27.76
C PRO A 308 23.67 19.55 26.62
N GLN A 309 24.95 19.68 26.27
CA GLN A 309 25.42 20.57 25.20
C GLN A 309 25.28 19.87 23.85
N ASN A 310 24.60 20.52 22.89
CA ASN A 310 24.35 20.06 21.51
C ASN A 310 23.20 19.06 21.29
N ILE A 311 22.04 19.30 21.89
CA ILE A 311 20.79 18.54 21.63
C ILE A 311 20.43 18.52 20.13
N ASP A 312 20.66 19.62 19.41
CA ASP A 312 20.37 19.69 17.96
C ASP A 312 21.23 18.72 17.15
N LEU A 313 22.53 18.63 17.48
CA LEU A 313 23.44 17.69 16.85
C LEU A 313 23.05 16.24 17.17
N LEU A 314 22.70 15.97 18.43
CA LEU A 314 22.20 14.67 18.88
C LEU A 314 20.93 14.28 18.11
N SER A 315 19.99 15.21 17.96
CA SER A 315 18.75 15.04 17.20
C SER A 315 19.02 14.68 15.75
N ALA A 316 19.88 15.47 15.08
CA ALA A 316 20.23 15.26 13.68
C ALA A 316 20.94 13.92 13.45
N GLN A 317 21.91 13.56 14.30
CA GLN A 317 22.63 12.30 14.21
C GLN A 317 21.72 11.09 14.46
N GLY A 318 20.92 11.14 15.52
CA GLY A 318 20.02 10.04 15.85
C GLY A 318 18.96 9.83 14.78
N SER A 319 18.37 10.91 14.28
CA SER A 319 17.41 10.87 13.16
C SER A 319 18.06 10.31 11.90
N ALA A 320 19.29 10.71 11.56
CA ALA A 320 19.99 10.19 10.39
C ALA A 320 20.34 8.69 10.48
N LEU A 321 20.58 8.17 11.68
CA LEU A 321 20.80 6.73 11.89
C LEU A 321 19.49 5.95 11.80
N LEU A 322 18.47 6.40 12.50
CA LEU A 322 17.17 5.72 12.55
C LEU A 322 16.46 5.75 11.20
N ASN A 323 16.55 6.85 10.45
CA ASN A 323 15.96 6.95 9.11
C ASN A 323 16.62 6.02 8.08
N LYS A 324 17.73 5.35 8.38
CA LYS A 324 18.27 4.29 7.51
C LYS A 324 17.49 2.98 7.62
N ILE A 325 16.73 2.80 8.70
CA ILE A 325 15.93 1.61 8.94
C ILE A 325 14.63 1.75 8.13
N PRO A 326 14.33 0.83 7.19
CA PRO A 326 13.17 0.98 6.30
C PRO A 326 11.83 1.12 7.01
N SER A 327 11.65 0.44 8.15
CA SER A 327 10.42 0.49 8.95
C SER A 327 10.24 1.77 9.76
N VAL A 328 11.27 2.59 9.93
CA VAL A 328 11.18 3.86 10.68
C VAL A 328 10.53 4.93 9.81
N ARG A 329 9.36 5.39 10.24
CA ARG A 329 8.53 6.37 9.55
C ARG A 329 8.79 7.79 10.01
N ASN A 330 8.81 7.99 11.32
CA ASN A 330 9.04 9.29 11.94
C ASN A 330 9.96 9.16 13.16
N VAL A 331 10.75 10.21 13.40
CA VAL A 331 11.66 10.29 14.54
C VAL A 331 11.56 11.69 15.12
N PHE A 332 11.30 11.78 16.43
CA PHE A 332 11.24 13.03 17.17
C PHE A 332 12.10 12.93 18.43
N LEU A 333 12.82 14.01 18.74
CA LEU A 333 13.50 14.18 20.03
C LEU A 333 12.78 15.28 20.82
N GLY A 334 12.13 14.89 21.90
CA GLY A 334 11.49 15.80 22.86
C GLY A 334 12.41 16.14 24.03
N LYS A 335 12.21 17.33 24.61
CA LYS A 335 12.83 17.78 25.86
C LYS A 335 11.76 18.04 26.91
N ALA A 336 12.02 17.65 28.16
CA ALA A 336 11.14 17.98 29.26
C ALA A 336 11.09 19.50 29.51
N ILE A 337 9.88 20.01 29.78
CA ILE A 337 9.62 21.44 30.01
C ILE A 337 9.54 21.75 31.51
N THR A 338 9.14 20.77 32.33
CA THR A 338 8.95 20.93 33.79
C THR A 338 10.14 20.37 34.57
N GLU A 339 10.65 21.13 35.53
CA GLU A 339 11.71 20.72 36.45
C GLU A 339 11.23 20.77 37.90
N PRO A 340 11.63 19.81 38.77
CA PRO A 340 12.50 18.67 38.49
C PRO A 340 11.76 17.51 37.81
N THR A 341 12.38 16.89 36.80
CA THR A 341 11.88 15.68 36.11
C THR A 341 12.90 14.55 36.24
N ARG A 342 12.42 13.29 36.23
CA ARG A 342 13.28 12.11 36.22
C ARG A 342 14.03 11.93 34.90
N TYR A 343 13.43 12.33 33.77
CA TYR A 343 14.01 12.22 32.42
C TYR A 343 13.98 13.56 31.70
N GLN A 344 15.11 13.95 31.12
CA GLN A 344 15.23 15.22 30.40
C GLN A 344 14.90 15.11 28.91
N LEU A 345 15.16 13.95 28.29
CA LEU A 345 14.98 13.74 26.85
C LEU A 345 14.13 12.50 26.57
N CYS A 346 13.39 12.56 25.45
CA CYS A 346 12.53 11.50 24.96
C CYS A 346 12.72 11.33 23.45
N TRP A 347 13.19 10.17 23.01
CA TRP A 347 13.02 9.78 21.61
C TRP A 347 11.65 9.16 21.42
N HIS A 348 10.93 9.65 20.42
CA HIS A 348 9.69 9.07 19.93
C HIS A 348 9.90 8.64 18.49
N ILE A 349 9.80 7.34 18.24
CA ILE A 349 10.14 6.72 16.96
C ILE A 349 8.94 5.90 16.52
N GLN A 350 8.38 6.28 15.38
CA GLN A 350 7.24 5.60 14.78
C GLN A 350 7.71 4.55 13.79
N LEU A 351 7.28 3.31 13.99
CA LEU A 351 7.51 2.18 13.09
C LEU A 351 6.28 1.91 12.21
N SER A 352 6.49 1.25 11.08
CA SER A 352 5.44 0.88 10.12
C SER A 352 4.37 -0.03 10.69
N HIS A 353 4.77 -1.05 11.44
CA HIS A 353 3.90 -2.08 11.99
C HIS A 353 4.55 -2.77 13.20
N GLU A 354 3.79 -3.50 14.01
CA GLU A 354 4.33 -4.26 15.15
C GLU A 354 5.32 -5.35 14.72
N ASP A 355 5.04 -6.01 13.60
CA ASP A 355 5.90 -7.05 13.01
C ASP A 355 7.29 -6.50 12.59
N ALA A 356 7.44 -5.18 12.48
CA ALA A 356 8.71 -4.55 12.16
C ALA A 356 9.68 -4.48 13.36
N LEU A 357 9.19 -4.65 14.59
CA LEU A 357 9.97 -4.46 15.80
C LEU A 357 11.23 -5.35 15.88
N PRO A 358 11.17 -6.67 15.59
CA PRO A 358 12.35 -7.53 15.66
C PRO A 358 13.45 -7.07 14.68
N HIS A 359 13.06 -6.68 13.46
CA HIS A 359 13.99 -6.21 12.44
C HIS A 359 14.56 -4.83 12.77
N TYR A 360 13.74 -3.93 13.30
CA TYR A 360 14.17 -2.63 13.81
C TYR A 360 15.26 -2.77 14.89
N LEU A 361 15.01 -3.62 15.91
CA LEU A 361 15.95 -3.83 17.01
C LEU A 361 17.24 -4.53 16.57
N ALA A 362 17.17 -5.42 15.58
CA ALA A 362 18.34 -6.11 15.03
C ALA A 362 19.15 -5.24 14.05
N HIS A 363 18.62 -4.12 13.57
CA HIS A 363 19.26 -3.34 12.52
C HIS A 363 20.57 -2.68 13.02
N PRO A 364 21.68 -2.71 12.26
CA PRO A 364 22.96 -2.11 12.67
C PRO A 364 22.85 -0.61 13.01
N SER A 365 22.00 0.12 12.29
CA SER A 365 21.76 1.54 12.57
C SER A 365 21.04 1.79 13.90
N TYR A 366 20.20 0.86 14.38
CA TYR A 366 19.62 0.94 15.72
C TYR A 366 20.70 0.76 16.80
N THR A 367 21.58 -0.22 16.61
CA THR A 367 22.73 -0.43 17.53
C THR A 367 23.64 0.80 17.56
N ALA A 368 23.96 1.37 16.41
CA ALA A 368 24.74 2.60 16.32
C ALA A 368 24.03 3.78 17.02
N PHE A 369 22.73 3.92 16.81
CA PHE A 369 21.90 4.94 17.46
C PHE A 369 21.93 4.81 18.98
N ILE A 370 21.71 3.61 19.51
CA ILE A 370 21.76 3.36 20.96
C ILE A 370 23.14 3.71 21.53
N ASN A 371 24.21 3.29 20.87
CA ASN A 371 25.58 3.50 21.34
C ASN A 371 26.04 4.96 21.25
N GLN A 372 25.60 5.70 20.24
CA GLN A 372 26.08 7.05 19.97
C GLN A 372 25.15 8.13 20.54
N CYS A 373 23.83 7.90 20.51
CA CYS A 373 22.82 8.91 20.80
C CYS A 373 22.02 8.63 22.09
N CYS A 374 22.16 7.45 22.68
CA CYS A 374 21.51 7.09 23.95
C CYS A 374 22.52 6.64 25.01
N TYR A 375 23.80 7.02 24.86
CA TYR A 375 24.88 6.61 25.75
C TYR A 375 24.65 7.14 27.17
N THR A 376 24.06 6.29 28.00
CA THR A 376 24.04 6.40 29.45
C THR A 376 24.53 5.07 29.99
N LEU A 377 25.59 5.11 30.79
CA LEU A 377 26.09 3.96 31.56
C LEU A 377 25.15 3.59 32.72
N SER A 378 24.01 4.28 32.87
CA SER A 378 23.09 4.05 33.98
C SER A 378 21.99 3.06 33.61
N SER A 379 21.61 2.25 34.60
CA SER A 379 20.44 1.38 34.61
C SER A 379 19.09 2.14 34.57
N GLU A 380 19.08 3.44 34.19
CA GLU A 380 17.91 4.30 34.32
C GLU A 380 17.16 4.54 33.00
N ARG A 381 17.63 4.06 31.85
CA ARG A 381 16.91 4.24 30.57
C ARG A 381 15.64 3.40 30.52
N ILE A 382 14.53 4.01 30.10
CA ILE A 382 13.30 3.30 29.76
C ILE A 382 13.26 3.14 28.24
N ASN A 383 13.08 1.91 27.78
CA ASN A 383 12.96 1.54 26.36
C ASN A 383 11.69 0.71 26.20
N ILE A 384 10.57 1.35 25.83
CA ILE A 384 9.26 0.70 25.79
C ILE A 384 8.65 0.88 24.40
N THR A 385 8.02 -0.18 23.94
CA THR A 385 7.25 -0.22 22.69
C THR A 385 5.76 -0.20 23.03
N PHE A 386 5.00 0.65 22.35
CA PHE A 386 3.55 0.77 22.53
C PHE A 386 2.83 0.69 21.19
N THR A 387 1.70 0.00 21.19
CA THR A 387 0.73 0.08 20.09
C THR A 387 -0.27 1.20 20.44
N PRO A 388 -0.45 2.23 19.60
CA PRO A 388 -1.44 3.29 19.85
C PRO A 388 -2.85 2.70 19.99
N SER A 389 -3.51 2.94 21.12
CA SER A 389 -4.93 2.60 21.26
C SER A 389 -5.80 3.71 20.69
N HIS A 390 -6.44 3.47 19.54
CA HIS A 390 -7.37 4.44 18.94
C HIS A 390 -8.68 4.68 19.72
N PHE A 391 -8.87 4.02 20.88
CA PHE A 391 -9.99 4.28 21.80
C PHE A 391 -9.81 5.53 22.69
N ALA A 392 -8.68 6.22 22.62
CA ALA A 392 -8.45 7.42 23.41
C ALA A 392 -8.58 8.68 22.54
N LYS A 393 -9.79 9.25 22.49
CA LYS A 393 -9.98 10.66 22.09
C LYS A 393 -9.36 11.67 23.07
N ASN A 394 -8.71 11.19 24.14
CA ASN A 394 -8.01 12.02 25.12
C ASN A 394 -6.59 11.47 25.30
N HIS A 395 -5.59 12.27 24.90
CA HIS A 395 -4.22 12.09 25.36
C HIS A 395 -4.15 12.44 26.86
N GLU A 396 -4.61 11.54 27.72
CA GLU A 396 -4.22 11.52 29.13
C GLU A 396 -3.50 10.20 29.37
N LEU A 397 -2.17 10.27 29.46
CA LEU A 397 -1.38 9.26 30.14
C LEU A 397 -1.82 9.30 31.62
N GLN A 398 -2.81 8.49 31.98
CA GLN A 398 -3.13 8.28 33.39
C GLN A 398 -1.93 7.62 34.06
N HIS A 399 -1.52 8.25 35.16
CA HIS A 399 -0.44 7.86 36.06
C HIS A 399 -0.21 6.34 36.11
N ILE A 400 0.98 5.91 35.68
CA ILE A 400 1.50 4.60 36.09
C ILE A 400 1.92 4.75 37.55
N ASP A 401 1.06 4.24 38.44
CA ASP A 401 1.37 4.10 39.85
C ASP A 401 2.57 3.16 40.05
N ARG A 402 3.44 3.58 40.97
CA ARG A 402 4.68 2.89 41.35
C ARG A 402 4.35 1.57 42.06
N LEU A 403 5.04 0.50 41.68
CA LEU A 403 5.42 -0.59 42.59
C LEU A 403 6.90 -0.42 42.95
#